data_AF-A0A7V1MI96-F1
#
_entry.id   AF-A0A7V1MI96-F1
#
_cell.length_a   1.000
_cell.length_b   1.000
_cell.length_c   1.000
_cell.angle_alpha   90.00
_cell.angle_beta   90.00
_cell.angle_gamma   90.00
#
_symmetry.space_group_name_H-M   'P 1'
#
loop_
_entity.id
_entity.type
_entity.pdbx_description
1 polymer ?
#
loop_
_entity_poly.entity_id
_entity_poly.type
_entity_poly.pdbx_seq_one_letter_code
_entity_poly.pdbx_strand_id
1 'polypeptide(L)'
;MKRWSTKGARKAMTCSFLIVLVLGVLSPLASGADRSARWSASGSISSSQAWPEAQGFTEHLEAHEEGGGFVLVEGAGGQVVCREATPEERLWMKQRDPALPLRVISPVRLNQQQAGLRIILRATPQLDQFPQAKAAFQRAAQTWERLIQTPITVVLDVDFGPTRFGQPFPSDVLGSTDSQVIRGSTIYPNVRERLLSGATASEERTIYTALPPQQVPTDLGSTAAVAAPSAVFRALGLINAVADPDGERDRFGPPPSIGFNSNFPFDFNPDDGIDPDKTDFDAVAVHEIGHALGFTSRVGVRELNPSASLAVSVWDLFRFRPGVTQATFSTAPRILSSGGEQVFFAGPPALPLSTGRPDGSGGDERQASHWKDDDLTGEYIGLMDPTIGRGVRQEITENDLRALDFMGYQVSAQQQPPPGGEVVDLTSGV
;
A
#
# COMPACT_ATOMS: atom_id res chain seq x y z
N MET A 1 49.77 36.33 58.80
CA MET A 1 49.29 37.69 58.45
C MET A 1 47.82 37.83 58.85
N LYS A 2 47.19 39.01 58.65
CA LYS A 2 45.95 39.42 59.36
C LYS A 2 44.67 38.68 58.89
N ARG A 3 43.74 38.45 59.84
CA ARG A 3 42.30 38.17 59.65
C ARG A 3 41.48 39.47 59.75
N TRP A 4 40.29 39.49 59.14
CA TRP A 4 39.08 40.29 59.49
C TRP A 4 37.89 39.77 58.63
N SER A 5 36.58 39.96 58.90
CA SER A 5 35.77 40.30 60.11
C SER A 5 34.26 40.28 59.74
N THR A 6 33.22 40.09 60.59
CA THR A 6 33.02 39.52 61.95
C THR A 6 31.50 39.39 62.24
N LYS A 7 31.06 38.39 63.03
CA LYS A 7 29.70 38.23 63.67
C LYS A 7 28.56 37.87 62.69
N GLY A 8 27.39 37.36 63.09
CA GLY A 8 26.80 36.92 64.39
C GLY A 8 25.33 36.47 64.15
N ALA A 9 24.52 35.93 65.08
CA ALA A 9 24.69 35.52 66.49
C ALA A 9 23.63 34.45 66.86
N ARG A 10 23.73 33.82 68.05
CA ARG A 10 22.70 32.88 68.58
C ARG A 10 21.62 33.60 69.40
N LYS A 11 20.42 33.01 69.48
CA LYS A 11 19.54 33.03 70.67
C LYS A 11 18.68 31.76 70.71
N ALA A 12 18.17 31.40 71.89
CA ALA A 12 17.39 30.19 72.16
C ALA A 12 16.40 30.43 73.32
N MET A 13 15.30 29.66 73.38
CA MET A 13 14.33 29.43 74.48
C MET A 13 13.00 28.91 73.86
N THR A 14 12.06 28.19 74.50
CA THR A 14 12.01 27.10 75.52
C THR A 14 10.53 26.84 75.83
N CYS A 15 10.10 25.57 75.96
CA CYS A 15 8.83 25.13 76.60
C CYS A 15 7.51 25.65 75.94
N SER A 16 6.34 24.99 76.04
CA SER A 16 5.82 24.11 77.10
C SER A 16 4.89 23.00 76.57
N PHE A 17 4.52 22.06 77.44
CA PHE A 17 3.47 21.05 77.24
C PHE A 17 2.05 21.63 77.37
N LEU A 18 1.07 21.00 76.72
CA LEU A 18 -0.19 20.60 77.37
C LEU A 18 -0.77 19.32 76.72
N ILE A 19 -1.70 18.66 77.41
CA ILE A 19 -2.32 17.36 77.09
C ILE A 19 -3.85 17.51 77.28
N VAL A 20 -4.70 16.75 76.56
CA VAL A 20 -5.95 16.09 77.05
C VAL A 20 -6.86 15.58 75.90
N LEU A 21 -7.24 14.29 76.01
CA LEU A 21 -8.47 13.53 75.69
C LEU A 21 -9.71 14.21 75.02
N VAL A 22 -10.67 13.52 74.36
CA VAL A 22 -10.77 12.15 73.74
C VAL A 22 -12.12 11.99 72.96
N LEU A 23 -12.22 10.98 72.06
CA LEU A 23 -13.44 10.34 71.44
C LEU A 23 -14.55 11.19 70.76
N GLY A 24 -15.11 10.70 69.63
CA GLY A 24 -16.40 11.21 69.10
C GLY A 24 -16.78 10.85 67.64
N VAL A 25 -17.38 9.67 67.46
CA VAL A 25 -18.02 9.05 66.26
C VAL A 25 -18.66 9.98 65.19
N LEU A 26 -18.68 9.49 63.93
CA LEU A 26 -19.63 9.70 62.80
C LEU A 26 -19.05 10.29 61.50
N SER A 27 -19.48 9.69 60.38
CA SER A 27 -19.29 10.10 58.98
C SER A 27 -20.68 10.20 58.31
N PRO A 28 -20.82 10.65 57.05
CA PRO A 28 -19.85 11.29 56.15
C PRO A 28 -20.34 12.64 55.57
N LEU A 29 -19.47 13.39 54.86
CA LEU A 29 -19.80 13.98 53.54
C LEU A 29 -18.60 14.69 52.87
N ALA A 30 -18.52 14.52 51.55
CA ALA A 30 -17.80 15.28 50.52
C ALA A 30 -16.62 16.21 50.89
N SER A 31 -15.41 15.83 50.47
CA SER A 31 -14.49 16.70 49.69
C SER A 31 -13.39 15.85 49.04
N GLY A 32 -12.82 16.32 47.93
CA GLY A 32 -11.73 15.63 47.23
C GLY A 32 -10.51 16.53 47.07
N ALA A 33 -9.31 15.96 47.29
CA ALA A 33 -8.02 16.55 46.91
C ALA A 33 -6.93 15.46 46.83
N ASP A 34 -5.95 15.67 45.97
CA ASP A 34 -4.80 14.80 45.69
C ASP A 34 -4.03 14.22 46.90
N ARG A 35 -3.47 13.02 46.69
CA ARG A 35 -2.00 12.86 46.54
C ARG A 35 -1.53 11.48 46.04
N SER A 36 -0.85 11.51 44.89
CA SER A 36 0.28 10.65 44.50
C SER A 36 0.15 9.13 44.68
N ALA A 37 -0.33 8.44 43.65
CA ALA A 37 0.00 7.03 43.39
C ALA A 37 1.21 6.94 42.45
N ARG A 38 2.24 6.16 42.82
CA ARG A 38 3.39 5.88 41.93
C ARG A 38 2.96 4.95 40.80
N TRP A 39 3.20 5.33 39.55
CA TRP A 39 3.07 4.44 38.40
C TRP A 39 4.30 3.54 38.28
N SER A 40 4.10 2.24 38.39
CA SER A 40 5.05 1.21 37.91
C SER A 40 4.50 0.61 36.62
N ALA A 41 5.02 1.05 35.48
CA ALA A 41 4.57 0.58 34.18
C ALA A 41 5.15 -0.81 33.87
N SER A 42 4.29 -1.82 33.80
CA SER A 42 4.62 -3.17 33.33
C SER A 42 3.45 -3.78 32.57
N GLY A 43 2.98 -3.07 31.54
CA GLY A 43 1.99 -3.58 30.58
C GLY A 43 2.71 -4.23 29.41
N SER A 44 2.63 -5.56 29.30
CA SER A 44 3.11 -6.29 28.14
C SER A 44 2.22 -6.02 26.92
N ILE A 45 2.78 -5.41 25.87
CA ILE A 45 2.10 -5.28 24.57
C ILE A 45 1.96 -6.69 23.98
N SER A 46 0.73 -7.13 23.71
CA SER A 46 0.44 -8.47 23.20
C SER A 46 -0.10 -8.40 21.77
N SER A 47 0.57 -9.12 20.88
CA SER A 47 0.03 -9.77 19.66
C SER A 47 -0.90 -8.98 18.73
N SER A 48 -0.44 -8.78 17.50
CA SER A 48 -1.27 -8.45 16.33
C SER A 48 -2.51 -9.34 16.26
N GLN A 49 -3.69 -8.75 16.45
CA GLN A 49 -4.95 -9.48 16.46
C GLN A 49 -5.51 -9.56 15.03
N ALA A 50 -5.30 -10.69 14.36
CA ALA A 50 -5.96 -10.98 13.09
C ALA A 50 -7.48 -10.87 13.27
N TRP A 51 -8.16 -10.20 12.32
CA TRP A 51 -9.60 -9.99 12.40
C TRP A 51 -10.33 -11.33 12.47
N PRO A 52 -11.29 -11.52 13.40
CA PRO A 52 -12.19 -12.67 13.32
C PRO A 52 -12.95 -12.62 12.00
N GLU A 53 -13.09 -13.78 11.36
CA GLU A 53 -13.61 -13.88 10.00
C GLU A 53 -14.98 -13.21 9.86
N ALA A 54 -15.09 -12.36 8.84
CA ALA A 54 -16.12 -11.34 8.75
C ALA A 54 -17.44 -11.92 8.17
N GLN A 55 -18.09 -12.78 8.96
CA GLN A 55 -19.30 -13.52 8.60
C GLN A 55 -20.37 -12.59 7.98
N GLY A 56 -20.65 -12.79 6.69
CA GLY A 56 -21.63 -12.05 5.90
C GLY A 56 -21.05 -11.08 4.85
N PHE A 57 -19.85 -10.53 5.01
CA PHE A 57 -19.34 -9.50 4.09
C PHE A 57 -18.82 -10.05 2.77
N THR A 58 -18.16 -11.22 2.80
CA THR A 58 -17.70 -11.95 1.61
C THR A 58 -18.83 -12.14 0.60
N GLU A 59 -20.07 -12.37 1.07
CA GLU A 59 -21.24 -12.61 0.22
C GLU A 59 -21.58 -11.44 -0.72
N HIS A 60 -21.16 -10.23 -0.39
CA HIS A 60 -21.39 -9.02 -1.19
C HIS A 60 -20.24 -8.65 -2.13
N LEU A 61 -19.23 -9.52 -2.27
CA LEU A 61 -18.06 -9.31 -3.13
C LEU A 61 -18.02 -10.30 -4.31
N GLU A 62 -17.77 -9.80 -5.52
CA GLU A 62 -17.77 -10.56 -6.78
C GLU A 62 -16.61 -10.14 -7.69
N ALA A 63 -16.19 -11.00 -8.62
CA ALA A 63 -15.19 -10.67 -9.65
C ALA A 63 -15.60 -9.43 -10.47
N HIS A 64 -14.65 -8.51 -10.74
CA HIS A 64 -14.92 -7.30 -11.49
C HIS A 64 -14.15 -7.26 -12.81
N GLU A 65 -14.87 -7.13 -13.93
CA GLU A 65 -14.24 -7.21 -15.25
C GLU A 65 -13.62 -5.90 -15.76
N GLU A 66 -14.00 -4.76 -15.17
CA GLU A 66 -13.50 -3.44 -15.58
C GLU A 66 -12.33 -2.99 -14.71
N GLY A 67 -11.14 -3.06 -15.30
CA GLY A 67 -9.89 -2.47 -14.83
C GLY A 67 -9.04 -3.36 -13.94
N GLY A 68 -7.86 -2.84 -13.56
CA GLY A 68 -6.82 -3.58 -12.83
C GLY A 68 -6.05 -4.61 -13.67
N GLY A 69 -6.25 -4.61 -14.99
CA GLY A 69 -5.31 -5.18 -15.95
C GLY A 69 -4.36 -4.09 -16.44
N PHE A 70 -3.06 -4.33 -16.45
CA PHE A 70 -2.01 -3.38 -16.80
C PHE A 70 -1.04 -3.97 -17.83
N VAL A 71 -0.48 -3.13 -18.69
CA VAL A 71 0.61 -3.50 -19.60
C VAL A 71 1.74 -2.48 -19.55
N LEU A 72 2.96 -3.01 -19.60
CA LEU A 72 4.19 -2.26 -19.81
C LEU A 72 4.50 -2.28 -21.31
N VAL A 73 4.57 -1.10 -21.91
CA VAL A 73 4.86 -0.89 -23.34
C VAL A 73 6.04 0.05 -23.52
N GLU A 74 6.70 0.02 -24.68
CA GLU A 74 7.77 0.97 -24.99
C GLU A 74 7.19 2.33 -25.41
N GLY A 75 7.57 3.37 -24.69
CA GLY A 75 7.18 4.76 -24.94
C GLY A 75 7.96 5.38 -26.10
N ALA A 76 7.49 6.51 -26.60
CA ALA A 76 8.09 7.20 -27.75
C ALA A 76 9.53 7.71 -27.51
N GLY A 77 10.00 7.78 -26.26
CA GLY A 77 11.38 8.08 -25.89
C GLY A 77 12.24 6.85 -25.55
N GLY A 78 11.71 5.64 -25.67
CA GLY A 78 12.38 4.40 -25.26
C GLY A 78 12.30 4.09 -23.76
N GLN A 79 11.63 4.93 -22.97
CA GLN A 79 11.24 4.57 -21.59
C GLN A 79 10.15 3.49 -21.63
N VAL A 80 10.04 2.69 -20.58
CA VAL A 80 8.88 1.80 -20.40
C VAL A 80 7.75 2.61 -19.76
N VAL A 81 6.53 2.41 -20.24
CA VAL A 81 5.32 3.09 -19.77
C VAL A 81 4.33 2.04 -19.27
N CYS A 82 3.89 2.17 -18.02
CA CYS A 82 2.74 1.43 -17.50
C CYS A 82 1.44 2.15 -17.85
N ARG A 83 0.48 1.39 -18.39
CA ARG A 83 -0.89 1.85 -18.63
C ARG A 83 -1.90 0.75 -18.35
N GLU A 84 -3.17 1.11 -18.22
CA GLU A 84 -4.22 0.11 -18.15
C GLU A 84 -4.33 -0.63 -19.50
N ALA A 85 -4.72 -1.89 -19.41
CA ALA A 85 -4.89 -2.77 -20.54
C ALA A 85 -6.22 -2.49 -21.27
N THR A 86 -6.16 -2.43 -22.60
CA THR A 86 -7.36 -2.27 -23.44
C THR A 86 -8.35 -3.43 -23.21
N PRO A 87 -9.62 -3.31 -23.62
CA PRO A 87 -10.56 -4.43 -23.57
C PRO A 87 -10.01 -5.73 -24.20
N GLU A 88 -9.27 -5.60 -25.31
CA GLU A 88 -8.66 -6.69 -26.05
C GLU A 88 -7.48 -7.30 -25.27
N GLU A 89 -6.61 -6.47 -24.70
CA GLU A 89 -5.49 -6.92 -23.87
C GLU A 89 -5.97 -7.60 -22.59
N ARG A 90 -7.02 -7.09 -21.93
CA ARG A 90 -7.65 -7.76 -20.78
C ARG A 90 -8.28 -9.10 -21.15
N LEU A 91 -8.85 -9.23 -22.35
CA LEU A 91 -9.34 -10.51 -22.86
C LEU A 91 -8.19 -11.48 -23.17
N TRP A 92 -7.05 -11.01 -23.69
CA TRP A 92 -5.83 -11.79 -23.87
C TRP A 92 -5.26 -12.29 -22.53
N MET A 93 -5.14 -11.42 -21.52
CA MET A 93 -4.64 -11.81 -20.18
C MET A 93 -5.46 -12.93 -19.52
N LYS A 94 -6.77 -12.96 -19.78
CA LYS A 94 -7.69 -14.01 -19.29
C LYS A 94 -7.54 -15.35 -20.00
N GLN A 95 -6.97 -15.40 -21.22
CA GLN A 95 -6.86 -16.61 -22.05
C GLN A 95 -5.69 -17.55 -21.65
N ARG A 96 -5.36 -17.61 -20.36
CA ARG A 96 -4.30 -18.47 -19.81
C ARG A 96 -4.57 -19.94 -20.13
N ASP A 97 -3.55 -20.70 -20.52
CA ASP A 97 -3.68 -22.14 -20.78
C ASP A 97 -4.07 -22.89 -19.48
N PRO A 98 -5.27 -23.51 -19.41
CA PRO A 98 -5.73 -24.20 -18.21
C PRO A 98 -5.00 -25.53 -17.96
N ALA A 99 -4.24 -26.05 -18.92
CA ALA A 99 -3.43 -27.25 -18.76
C ALA A 99 -2.01 -26.96 -18.24
N LEU A 100 -1.59 -25.68 -18.19
CA LEU A 100 -0.24 -25.27 -17.81
C LEU A 100 -0.05 -25.38 -16.27
N PRO A 101 0.80 -26.30 -15.76
CA PRO A 101 0.91 -26.52 -14.34
C PRO A 101 1.69 -25.40 -13.65
N LEU A 102 1.09 -24.83 -12.60
CA LEU A 102 1.70 -23.79 -11.77
C LEU A 102 2.34 -24.41 -10.51
N ARG A 103 3.56 -23.98 -10.18
CA ARG A 103 4.35 -24.53 -9.06
C ARG A 103 4.86 -23.44 -8.13
N VAL A 104 4.74 -23.62 -6.82
CA VAL A 104 5.21 -22.64 -5.83
C VAL A 104 6.73 -22.44 -5.95
N ILE A 105 7.17 -21.19 -6.07
CA ILE A 105 8.60 -20.83 -6.09
C ILE A 105 9.01 -19.93 -4.91
N SER A 106 8.07 -19.36 -4.13
CA SER A 106 8.42 -18.65 -2.90
C SER A 106 9.06 -19.58 -1.86
N PRO A 107 10.06 -19.11 -1.08
CA PRO A 107 10.68 -19.92 -0.03
C PRO A 107 9.67 -20.50 0.97
N VAL A 108 9.76 -21.80 1.23
CA VAL A 108 8.90 -22.48 2.21
C VAL A 108 9.39 -22.18 3.62
N ARG A 109 8.94 -21.05 4.20
CA ARG A 109 9.20 -20.72 5.60
C ARG A 109 8.38 -21.65 6.52
N LEU A 110 9.05 -22.67 7.04
CA LEU A 110 8.57 -23.54 8.12
C LEU A 110 8.80 -22.84 9.47
N ASN A 111 7.89 -23.04 10.44
CA ASN A 111 8.02 -22.63 11.85
C ASN A 111 8.04 -21.11 12.15
N GLN A 112 7.54 -20.24 11.26
CA GLN A 112 7.24 -18.84 11.61
C GLN A 112 5.73 -18.64 11.72
N GLN A 113 5.26 -18.06 12.84
CA GLN A 113 3.95 -17.41 12.86
C GLN A 113 3.96 -16.26 11.86
N GLN A 114 2.86 -16.05 11.15
CA GLN A 114 2.77 -15.01 10.13
C GLN A 114 2.70 -13.63 10.78
N ALA A 115 3.85 -12.94 10.80
CA ALA A 115 4.04 -11.62 11.42
C ALA A 115 3.93 -10.45 10.41
N GLY A 116 3.48 -10.72 9.18
CA GLY A 116 3.41 -9.75 8.09
C GLY A 116 2.88 -10.36 6.80
N LEU A 117 2.98 -9.60 5.71
CA LEU A 117 2.57 -10.02 4.38
C LEU A 117 3.38 -11.25 3.95
N ARG A 118 2.71 -12.20 3.31
CA ARG A 118 3.34 -13.33 2.63
C ARG A 118 2.88 -13.36 1.18
N ILE A 119 3.82 -13.44 0.25
CA ILE A 119 3.54 -13.57 -1.19
C ILE A 119 3.96 -14.97 -1.64
N ILE A 120 2.97 -15.81 -1.97
CA ILE A 120 3.19 -17.13 -2.54
C ILE A 120 3.19 -17.01 -4.07
N LEU A 121 4.38 -16.90 -4.64
CA LEU A 121 4.62 -16.93 -6.08
C LEU A 121 4.38 -18.34 -6.62
N ARG A 122 3.50 -18.50 -7.61
CA ARG A 122 3.32 -19.75 -8.38
C ARG A 122 3.76 -19.54 -9.83
N ALA A 123 4.80 -20.24 -10.25
CA ALA A 123 5.41 -20.08 -11.57
C ALA A 123 4.93 -21.12 -12.58
N THR A 124 4.96 -20.75 -13.86
CA THR A 124 4.95 -21.70 -14.97
C THR A 124 6.25 -22.54 -15.03
N PRO A 125 6.31 -23.62 -15.82
CA PRO A 125 7.55 -24.32 -16.12
C PRO A 125 8.50 -23.54 -17.06
N GLN A 126 8.01 -22.47 -17.71
CA GLN A 126 8.78 -21.63 -18.64
C GLN A 126 9.80 -20.77 -17.87
N LEU A 127 9.38 -20.16 -16.76
CA LEU A 127 10.23 -19.34 -15.88
C LEU A 127 11.46 -20.08 -15.33
N ASP A 128 11.44 -21.42 -15.26
CA ASP A 128 12.59 -22.22 -14.82
C ASP A 128 13.78 -22.20 -15.78
N GLN A 129 13.57 -21.78 -17.04
CA GLN A 129 14.65 -21.55 -18.01
C GLN A 129 15.35 -20.20 -17.77
N PHE A 130 14.76 -19.33 -16.93
CA PHE A 130 15.21 -17.95 -16.67
C PHE A 130 15.52 -17.74 -15.17
N PRO A 131 16.59 -18.36 -14.63
CA PRO A 131 16.88 -18.34 -13.20
C PRO A 131 17.11 -16.93 -12.63
N GLN A 132 17.58 -15.98 -13.44
CA GLN A 132 17.74 -14.58 -13.05
C GLN A 132 16.39 -13.88 -12.85
N ALA A 133 15.48 -13.94 -13.84
CA ALA A 133 14.10 -13.43 -13.71
C ALA A 133 13.37 -14.08 -12.53
N LYS A 134 13.56 -15.39 -12.33
CA LYS A 134 12.99 -16.14 -11.20
C LYS A 134 13.49 -15.65 -9.84
N ALA A 135 14.79 -15.37 -9.72
CA ALA A 135 15.38 -14.79 -8.51
C ALA A 135 14.90 -13.35 -8.29
N ALA A 136 14.80 -12.54 -9.35
CA ALA A 136 14.30 -11.17 -9.26
C ALA A 136 12.83 -11.11 -8.82
N PHE A 137 11.94 -11.96 -9.36
CA PHE A 137 10.57 -12.12 -8.83
C PHE A 137 10.56 -12.47 -7.33
N GLN A 138 11.44 -13.39 -6.89
CA GLN A 138 11.57 -13.74 -5.48
C GLN A 138 12.08 -12.57 -4.62
N ARG A 139 12.99 -11.72 -5.12
CA ARG A 139 13.43 -10.49 -4.43
C ARG A 139 12.30 -9.46 -4.37
N ALA A 140 11.61 -9.23 -5.47
CA ALA A 140 10.51 -8.26 -5.56
C ALA A 140 9.38 -8.58 -4.58
N ALA A 141 8.96 -9.85 -4.52
CA ALA A 141 8.03 -10.32 -3.51
C ALA A 141 8.56 -10.10 -2.07
N GLN A 142 9.83 -10.47 -1.82
CA GLN A 142 10.45 -10.26 -0.50
C GLN A 142 10.60 -8.78 -0.12
N THR A 143 10.69 -7.85 -1.08
CA THR A 143 10.73 -6.41 -0.80
C THR A 143 9.40 -5.94 -0.20
N TRP A 144 8.26 -6.38 -0.74
CA TRP A 144 6.96 -6.13 -0.12
C TRP A 144 6.75 -6.93 1.19
N GLU A 145 7.18 -8.21 1.28
CA GLU A 145 7.13 -8.98 2.55
C GLU A 145 7.91 -8.32 3.69
N ARG A 146 9.02 -7.61 3.40
CA ARG A 146 9.81 -6.87 4.41
C ARG A 146 9.12 -5.60 4.90
N LEU A 147 8.28 -4.97 4.08
CA LEU A 147 7.74 -3.63 4.33
C LEU A 147 6.30 -3.63 4.85
N ILE A 148 5.54 -4.71 4.68
CA ILE A 148 4.12 -4.79 5.06
C ILE A 148 3.93 -5.76 6.23
N GLN A 149 3.50 -5.23 7.37
CA GLN A 149 3.25 -5.93 8.64
C GLN A 149 1.84 -6.52 8.75
N THR A 150 0.94 -6.25 7.80
CA THR A 150 -0.40 -6.85 7.76
C THR A 150 -0.32 -8.38 7.55
N PRO A 151 -0.82 -9.22 8.48
CA PRO A 151 -0.62 -10.67 8.45
C PRO A 151 -1.57 -11.38 7.47
N ILE A 152 -1.42 -11.10 6.17
CA ILE A 152 -2.21 -11.72 5.08
C ILE A 152 -1.32 -12.50 4.11
N THR A 153 -1.85 -13.57 3.53
CA THR A 153 -1.19 -14.32 2.46
C THR A 153 -1.87 -14.05 1.13
N VAL A 154 -1.12 -13.47 0.19
CA VAL A 154 -1.49 -13.32 -1.22
C VAL A 154 -0.86 -14.45 -2.02
N VAL A 155 -1.60 -15.07 -2.93
CA VAL A 155 -1.04 -15.96 -3.95
C VAL A 155 -1.02 -15.20 -5.27
N LEU A 156 0.13 -15.26 -5.95
CA LEU A 156 0.43 -14.48 -7.14
C LEU A 156 1.02 -15.42 -8.19
N ASP A 157 0.38 -15.52 -9.35
CA ASP A 157 0.92 -16.33 -10.45
C ASP A 157 1.95 -15.51 -11.24
N VAL A 158 3.08 -16.11 -11.62
CA VAL A 158 4.18 -15.40 -12.33
C VAL A 158 4.71 -16.17 -13.53
N ASP A 159 5.13 -15.43 -14.57
CA ASP A 159 5.73 -15.99 -15.78
C ASP A 159 6.84 -15.09 -16.35
N PHE A 160 7.78 -15.71 -17.08
CA PHE A 160 8.78 -15.02 -17.90
C PHE A 160 9.13 -15.90 -19.10
N GLY A 161 9.10 -15.33 -20.30
CA GLY A 161 9.43 -16.03 -21.54
C GLY A 161 8.78 -15.39 -22.76
N PRO A 162 8.78 -16.05 -23.93
CA PRO A 162 8.11 -15.55 -25.13
C PRO A 162 6.57 -15.67 -25.07
N THR A 163 6.02 -16.28 -24.02
CA THR A 163 4.57 -16.40 -23.78
C THR A 163 4.18 -15.98 -22.37
N ARG A 164 2.97 -15.43 -22.21
CA ARG A 164 2.27 -15.21 -20.93
C ARG A 164 1.31 -16.38 -20.71
N PHE A 165 1.62 -17.24 -19.75
CA PHE A 165 0.79 -18.40 -19.35
C PHE A 165 0.29 -19.22 -20.56
N GLY A 166 1.18 -19.47 -21.53
CA GLY A 166 0.90 -20.23 -22.76
C GLY A 166 0.44 -19.40 -23.97
N GLN A 167 0.05 -18.13 -23.81
CA GLN A 167 -0.31 -17.25 -24.92
C GLN A 167 0.87 -16.39 -25.37
N PRO A 168 1.15 -16.22 -26.68
CA PRO A 168 2.12 -15.23 -27.16
C PRO A 168 1.79 -13.82 -26.64
N PHE A 169 2.82 -13.02 -26.34
CA PHE A 169 2.64 -11.60 -26.06
C PHE A 169 2.26 -10.83 -27.34
N PRO A 170 1.47 -9.74 -27.23
CA PRO A 170 1.40 -8.71 -28.27
C PRO A 170 2.80 -8.13 -28.54
N SER A 171 3.02 -7.63 -29.76
CA SER A 171 4.34 -7.21 -30.26
C SER A 171 5.09 -6.24 -29.34
N ASP A 172 4.37 -5.27 -28.78
CA ASP A 172 4.95 -4.09 -28.12
C ASP A 172 4.78 -4.13 -26.59
N VAL A 173 4.40 -5.30 -26.04
CA VAL A 173 4.15 -5.52 -24.61
C VAL A 173 5.36 -6.21 -23.97
N LEU A 174 6.07 -5.47 -23.10
CA LEU A 174 7.21 -5.95 -22.31
C LEU A 174 6.76 -6.74 -21.08
N GLY A 175 5.64 -6.37 -20.49
CA GLY A 175 5.17 -6.87 -19.21
C GLY A 175 3.67 -6.63 -19.04
N SER A 176 3.06 -7.36 -18.11
CA SER A 176 1.60 -7.35 -17.96
C SER A 176 1.15 -7.91 -16.62
N THR A 177 0.09 -7.32 -16.06
CA THR A 177 -0.49 -7.71 -14.76
C THR A 177 -2.00 -7.78 -14.83
N ASP A 178 -2.58 -8.80 -14.20
CA ASP A 178 -3.99 -8.85 -13.81
C ASP A 178 -4.03 -8.85 -12.27
N SER A 179 -4.73 -7.89 -11.68
CA SER A 179 -4.72 -7.64 -10.23
C SER A 179 -5.80 -8.41 -9.45
N GLN A 180 -6.63 -9.24 -10.10
CA GLN A 180 -7.84 -9.84 -9.51
C GLN A 180 -8.70 -8.79 -8.79
N VAL A 181 -9.22 -7.82 -9.54
CA VAL A 181 -10.13 -6.81 -8.98
C VAL A 181 -11.48 -7.45 -8.64
N ILE A 182 -11.94 -7.23 -7.42
CA ILE A 182 -13.24 -7.66 -6.92
C ILE A 182 -14.02 -6.44 -6.42
N ARG A 183 -15.35 -6.47 -6.55
CA ARG A 183 -16.24 -5.33 -6.28
C ARG A 183 -17.38 -5.73 -5.34
N GLY A 184 -17.83 -4.77 -4.53
CA GLY A 184 -19.14 -4.84 -3.87
C GLY A 184 -19.95 -3.58 -4.13
N SER A 185 -21.22 -3.73 -4.53
CA SER A 185 -22.10 -2.61 -4.92
C SER A 185 -22.44 -1.64 -3.78
N THR A 186 -22.37 -2.09 -2.53
CA THR A 186 -22.78 -1.33 -1.33
C THR A 186 -21.81 -1.49 -0.16
N ILE A 187 -20.56 -1.91 -0.42
CA ILE A 187 -19.59 -2.33 0.60
C ILE A 187 -18.83 -1.16 1.27
N TYR A 188 -18.94 0.07 0.74
CA TYR A 188 -18.20 1.23 1.24
C TYR A 188 -18.35 1.50 2.77
N PRO A 189 -19.54 1.39 3.40
CA PRO A 189 -19.66 1.55 4.84
C PRO A 189 -18.77 0.59 5.64
N ASN A 190 -18.57 -0.64 5.14
CA ASN A 190 -17.72 -1.64 5.79
C ASN A 190 -16.23 -1.46 5.45
N VAL A 191 -15.88 -0.97 4.27
CA VAL A 191 -14.52 -0.49 3.98
C VAL A 191 -14.13 0.62 4.96
N ARG A 192 -15.01 1.61 5.18
CA ARG A 192 -14.81 2.69 6.15
C ARG A 192 -14.73 2.18 7.60
N GLU A 193 -15.58 1.24 7.98
CA GLU A 193 -15.56 0.59 9.29
C GLU A 193 -14.22 -0.12 9.55
N ARG A 194 -13.71 -0.85 8.55
CA ARG A 194 -12.45 -1.60 8.65
C ARG A 194 -11.22 -0.71 8.66
N LEU A 195 -11.20 0.39 7.90
CA LEU A 195 -10.17 1.42 8.03
C LEU A 195 -10.18 2.02 9.46
N LEU A 196 -11.35 2.43 9.97
CA LEU A 196 -11.50 2.96 11.33
C LEU A 196 -11.07 1.99 12.44
N SER A 197 -11.34 0.69 12.27
CA SER A 197 -10.97 -0.34 13.22
C SER A 197 -9.50 -0.77 13.11
N GLY A 198 -8.91 -0.71 11.91
CA GLY A 198 -7.51 -1.03 11.62
C GLY A 198 -6.51 0.05 12.03
N ALA A 199 -6.95 1.32 12.07
CA ALA A 199 -6.09 2.48 12.31
C ALA A 199 -5.15 2.31 13.51
N THR A 200 -3.85 2.34 13.26
CA THR A 200 -2.80 2.29 14.27
C THR A 200 -2.38 3.70 14.68
N ALA A 201 -2.27 4.61 13.72
CA ALA A 201 -1.86 6.00 13.92
C ALA A 201 -3.02 6.91 14.35
N SER A 202 -2.65 8.08 14.88
CA SER A 202 -3.59 9.17 15.16
C SER A 202 -4.06 9.86 13.88
N GLU A 203 -3.17 10.05 12.88
CA GLU A 203 -3.51 10.69 11.61
C GLU A 203 -4.48 9.84 10.79
N GLU A 204 -4.19 8.54 10.59
CA GLU A 204 -5.12 7.54 10.06
C GLU A 204 -6.53 7.68 10.65
N ARG A 205 -6.63 7.56 11.98
CA ARG A 205 -7.89 7.61 12.72
C ARG A 205 -8.61 8.95 12.54
N THR A 206 -7.87 10.06 12.44
CA THR A 206 -8.42 11.38 12.15
C THR A 206 -9.01 11.47 10.73
N ILE A 207 -8.30 10.99 9.71
CA ILE A 207 -8.75 11.01 8.32
C ILE A 207 -9.92 10.02 8.08
N TYR A 208 -9.82 8.78 8.58
CA TYR A 208 -10.90 7.80 8.45
C TYR A 208 -12.18 8.21 9.21
N THR A 209 -12.05 8.98 10.30
CA THR A 209 -13.23 9.56 10.98
C THR A 209 -13.94 10.57 10.08
N ALA A 210 -13.17 11.37 9.32
CA ALA A 210 -13.68 12.33 8.36
C ALA A 210 -14.24 11.69 7.06
N LEU A 211 -14.00 10.40 6.78
CA LEU A 211 -14.63 9.72 5.64
C LEU A 211 -16.16 9.82 5.71
N PRO A 212 -16.86 10.08 4.58
CA PRO A 212 -18.32 10.12 4.50
C PRO A 212 -18.99 8.87 5.11
N PRO A 213 -20.11 8.95 5.85
CA PRO A 213 -20.58 7.84 6.67
C PRO A 213 -21.33 6.72 5.93
N GLN A 214 -21.78 6.94 4.68
CA GLN A 214 -22.69 6.00 3.96
C GLN A 214 -22.39 5.87 2.46
N GLN A 215 -22.05 6.97 1.79
CA GLN A 215 -21.68 7.00 0.37
C GLN A 215 -20.55 7.99 0.16
N VAL A 216 -19.64 7.69 -0.76
CA VAL A 216 -18.58 8.60 -1.20
C VAL A 216 -19.18 9.60 -2.20
N PRO A 217 -19.10 10.91 -1.97
CA PRO A 217 -19.39 11.90 -3.00
C PRO A 217 -18.25 11.88 -4.03
N THR A 218 -18.58 11.74 -5.31
CA THR A 218 -17.64 11.88 -6.42
C THR A 218 -18.11 12.99 -7.36
N ASP A 219 -17.22 13.49 -8.21
CA ASP A 219 -17.56 14.44 -9.29
C ASP A 219 -18.55 13.86 -10.33
N LEU A 220 -18.68 12.53 -10.40
CA LEU A 220 -19.66 11.81 -11.23
C LEU A 220 -20.94 11.39 -10.47
N GLY A 221 -21.11 11.82 -9.22
CA GLY A 221 -22.25 11.49 -8.34
C GLY A 221 -21.83 10.74 -7.07
N SER A 222 -22.77 10.41 -6.18
CA SER A 222 -22.48 9.61 -4.98
C SER A 222 -22.51 8.10 -5.25
N THR A 223 -21.67 7.32 -4.56
CA THR A 223 -21.69 5.85 -4.64
C THR A 223 -21.37 5.17 -3.31
N ALA A 224 -21.92 3.97 -3.10
CA ALA A 224 -21.52 3.03 -2.04
C ALA A 224 -20.66 1.86 -2.57
N ALA A 225 -20.37 1.84 -3.88
CA ALA A 225 -19.64 0.75 -4.51
C ALA A 225 -18.14 0.96 -4.44
N VAL A 226 -17.40 -0.09 -4.06
CA VAL A 226 -15.94 -0.11 -4.03
C VAL A 226 -15.46 -1.32 -4.83
N ALA A 227 -14.42 -1.13 -5.65
CA ALA A 227 -13.73 -2.22 -6.36
C ALA A 227 -12.22 -2.07 -6.19
N ALA A 228 -11.54 -3.14 -5.79
CA ALA A 228 -10.10 -3.15 -5.50
C ALA A 228 -9.49 -4.54 -5.77
N PRO A 229 -8.16 -4.65 -5.93
CA PRO A 229 -7.45 -5.93 -5.89
C PRO A 229 -7.79 -6.71 -4.62
N SER A 230 -7.93 -8.04 -4.73
CA SER A 230 -8.38 -8.87 -3.60
C SER A 230 -7.50 -8.74 -2.35
N ALA A 231 -6.21 -8.44 -2.52
CA ALA A 231 -5.26 -8.17 -1.43
C ALA A 231 -5.72 -7.04 -0.49
N VAL A 232 -6.30 -5.95 -1.01
CA VAL A 232 -6.80 -4.83 -0.20
C VAL A 232 -7.96 -5.27 0.70
N PHE A 233 -8.87 -6.10 0.18
CA PHE A 233 -9.99 -6.62 0.97
C PHE A 233 -9.56 -7.74 1.94
N ARG A 234 -8.40 -8.38 1.74
CA ARG A 234 -7.74 -9.21 2.78
C ARG A 234 -7.14 -8.35 3.88
N ALA A 235 -6.44 -7.27 3.53
CA ALA A 235 -5.84 -6.35 4.50
C ALA A 235 -6.90 -5.74 5.44
N LEU A 236 -8.03 -5.31 4.85
CA LEU A 236 -9.20 -4.82 5.58
C LEU A 236 -10.00 -5.92 6.31
N GLY A 237 -9.67 -7.21 6.14
CA GLY A 237 -10.41 -8.32 6.76
C GLY A 237 -11.87 -8.43 6.30
N LEU A 238 -12.16 -8.07 5.04
CA LEU A 238 -13.48 -8.21 4.40
C LEU A 238 -13.62 -9.57 3.68
N ILE A 239 -12.51 -10.21 3.35
CA ILE A 239 -12.40 -11.60 2.90
C ILE A 239 -11.28 -12.32 3.68
N ASN A 240 -11.13 -13.64 3.53
CA ASN A 240 -10.21 -14.43 4.36
C ASN A 240 -8.74 -13.96 4.21
N ALA A 241 -8.03 -13.84 5.33
CA ALA A 241 -6.64 -13.36 5.38
C ALA A 241 -5.65 -14.23 4.60
N VAL A 242 -5.98 -15.51 4.36
CA VAL A 242 -5.19 -16.41 3.51
C VAL A 242 -5.95 -16.65 2.20
N ALA A 243 -5.32 -16.32 1.06
CA ALA A 243 -5.88 -16.61 -0.26
C ALA A 243 -5.93 -18.12 -0.54
N ASP A 244 -7.05 -18.57 -1.10
CA ASP A 244 -7.27 -19.92 -1.63
C ASP A 244 -7.68 -19.80 -3.12
N PRO A 245 -6.73 -19.74 -4.05
CA PRO A 245 -7.01 -19.51 -5.46
C PRO A 245 -7.87 -20.55 -6.17
N ASP A 246 -8.10 -21.71 -5.55
CA ASP A 246 -8.88 -22.79 -6.12
C ASP A 246 -10.27 -22.86 -5.46
N GLY A 247 -10.38 -22.63 -4.14
CA GLY A 247 -11.65 -22.44 -3.43
C GLY A 247 -12.36 -21.11 -3.71
N GLU A 248 -11.62 -20.05 -4.06
CA GLU A 248 -12.16 -18.71 -4.36
C GLU A 248 -12.44 -18.47 -5.86
N ARG A 249 -12.00 -19.37 -6.77
CA ARG A 249 -12.01 -19.13 -8.23
C ARG A 249 -13.39 -18.83 -8.80
N ASP A 250 -14.40 -19.61 -8.41
CA ASP A 250 -15.78 -19.45 -8.92
C ASP A 250 -16.42 -18.11 -8.52
N ARG A 251 -15.83 -17.41 -7.54
CA ARG A 251 -16.33 -16.14 -6.99
C ARG A 251 -15.52 -14.92 -7.41
N PHE A 252 -14.20 -15.04 -7.37
CA PHE A 252 -13.26 -13.93 -7.59
C PHE A 252 -12.45 -14.06 -8.90
N GLY A 253 -12.68 -15.12 -9.69
CA GLY A 253 -11.90 -15.41 -10.89
C GLY A 253 -10.51 -15.96 -10.56
N PRO A 254 -9.59 -16.05 -11.55
CA PRO A 254 -8.21 -16.46 -11.30
C PRO A 254 -7.52 -15.52 -10.29
N PRO A 255 -6.51 -15.98 -9.54
CA PRO A 255 -5.71 -15.10 -8.68
C PRO A 255 -4.92 -14.08 -9.52
N PRO A 256 -4.37 -13.02 -8.89
CA PRO A 256 -3.53 -12.05 -9.57
C PRO A 256 -2.39 -12.73 -10.33
N SER A 257 -2.00 -12.16 -11.48
CA SER A 257 -0.99 -12.77 -12.34
C SER A 257 -0.13 -11.75 -13.09
N ILE A 258 1.20 -11.88 -12.96
CA ILE A 258 2.20 -11.01 -13.61
C ILE A 258 2.98 -11.84 -14.64
N GLY A 259 3.37 -11.23 -15.76
CA GLY A 259 4.14 -11.92 -16.81
C GLY A 259 4.91 -10.97 -17.70
N PHE A 260 6.19 -11.27 -17.92
CA PHE A 260 7.10 -10.45 -18.73
C PHE A 260 7.64 -11.20 -19.96
N ASN A 261 7.88 -10.44 -21.01
CA ASN A 261 8.19 -10.90 -22.35
C ASN A 261 9.71 -10.98 -22.58
N SER A 262 10.27 -12.19 -22.67
CA SER A 262 11.72 -12.40 -22.79
C SER A 262 12.35 -11.92 -24.09
N ASN A 263 11.56 -11.36 -25.01
CA ASN A 263 12.05 -10.74 -26.24
C ASN A 263 12.60 -9.31 -26.02
N PHE A 264 12.38 -8.71 -24.83
CA PHE A 264 12.85 -7.37 -24.49
C PHE A 264 14.08 -7.38 -23.56
N PRO A 265 14.95 -6.35 -23.63
CA PRO A 265 16.15 -6.26 -22.80
C PRO A 265 15.81 -5.85 -21.35
N PHE A 266 16.14 -6.74 -20.43
CA PHE A 266 15.94 -6.57 -18.98
C PHE A 266 17.26 -6.75 -18.24
N ASP A 267 17.51 -5.90 -17.25
CA ASP A 267 18.50 -6.16 -16.22
C ASP A 267 17.86 -6.86 -15.03
N PHE A 268 18.57 -7.83 -14.44
CA PHE A 268 18.08 -8.65 -13.34
C PHE A 268 18.85 -8.44 -12.04
N ASN A 269 19.83 -7.52 -12.00
CA ASN A 269 20.66 -7.29 -10.82
C ASN A 269 20.88 -5.79 -10.55
N PRO A 270 20.09 -5.14 -9.68
CA PRO A 270 20.31 -3.73 -9.35
C PRO A 270 21.57 -3.47 -8.51
N ASP A 271 22.19 -4.52 -7.93
CA ASP A 271 23.30 -4.40 -6.98
C ASP A 271 24.61 -3.86 -7.61
N ASP A 272 24.80 -3.99 -8.92
CA ASP A 272 25.92 -3.42 -9.69
C ASP A 272 25.51 -2.28 -10.65
N GLY A 273 24.28 -1.76 -10.50
CA GLY A 273 23.68 -0.75 -11.37
C GLY A 273 22.74 -1.37 -12.41
N ILE A 274 22.23 -0.56 -13.34
CA ILE A 274 21.35 -1.01 -14.43
C ILE A 274 22.04 -0.70 -15.75
N ASP A 275 22.20 -1.69 -16.64
CA ASP A 275 22.84 -1.46 -17.94
C ASP A 275 22.05 -0.42 -18.77
N PRO A 276 22.70 0.56 -19.43
CA PRO A 276 22.04 1.72 -20.06
C PRO A 276 21.02 1.41 -21.16
N ASP A 277 21.04 0.22 -21.77
CA ASP A 277 20.12 -0.23 -22.82
C ASP A 277 19.00 -1.16 -22.32
N LYS A 278 18.92 -1.41 -21.00
CA LYS A 278 17.95 -2.33 -20.38
C LYS A 278 16.99 -1.63 -19.43
N THR A 279 15.86 -2.28 -19.18
CA THR A 279 14.95 -1.92 -18.08
C THR A 279 15.29 -2.72 -16.83
N ASP A 280 15.30 -2.07 -15.66
CA ASP A 280 15.41 -2.75 -14.37
C ASP A 280 14.20 -3.67 -14.13
N PHE A 281 14.41 -4.98 -14.23
CA PHE A 281 13.38 -5.98 -13.96
C PHE A 281 12.97 -6.02 -12.49
N ASP A 282 13.87 -5.71 -11.56
CA ASP A 282 13.59 -5.72 -10.13
C ASP A 282 12.63 -4.58 -9.79
N ALA A 283 12.88 -3.36 -10.30
CA ALA A 283 11.97 -2.22 -10.14
C ALA A 283 10.59 -2.50 -10.74
N VAL A 284 10.50 -2.92 -12.02
CA VAL A 284 9.18 -3.17 -12.64
C VAL A 284 8.47 -4.37 -12.00
N ALA A 285 9.16 -5.42 -11.57
CA ALA A 285 8.53 -6.53 -10.85
C ALA A 285 8.00 -6.11 -9.47
N VAL A 286 8.63 -5.15 -8.78
CA VAL A 286 8.09 -4.57 -7.53
C VAL A 286 6.90 -3.66 -7.83
N HIS A 287 6.96 -2.83 -8.88
CA HIS A 287 5.86 -1.96 -9.34
C HIS A 287 4.59 -2.77 -9.69
N GLU A 288 4.72 -3.81 -10.51
CA GLU A 288 3.59 -4.67 -10.91
C GLU A 288 2.95 -5.40 -9.70
N ILE A 289 3.74 -5.74 -8.67
CA ILE A 289 3.19 -6.26 -7.40
C ILE A 289 2.44 -5.14 -6.64
N GLY A 290 2.86 -3.88 -6.75
CA GLY A 290 2.14 -2.72 -6.22
C GLY A 290 0.71 -2.60 -6.76
N HIS A 291 0.50 -2.78 -8.07
CA HIS A 291 -0.84 -2.86 -8.66
C HIS A 291 -1.68 -3.97 -8.03
N ALA A 292 -1.12 -5.18 -7.91
CA ALA A 292 -1.80 -6.31 -7.26
C ALA A 292 -2.05 -6.11 -5.74
N LEU A 293 -1.28 -5.26 -5.08
CA LEU A 293 -1.47 -4.92 -3.66
C LEU A 293 -2.50 -3.81 -3.43
N GLY A 294 -2.73 -2.89 -4.37
CA GLY A 294 -3.80 -1.91 -4.23
C GLY A 294 -3.76 -0.69 -5.15
N PHE A 295 -2.61 -0.37 -5.75
CA PHE A 295 -2.42 0.81 -6.60
C PHE A 295 -3.25 0.72 -7.88
N THR A 296 -4.50 1.16 -7.77
CA THR A 296 -5.57 1.07 -8.76
C THR A 296 -6.52 2.25 -8.59
N SER A 297 -7.08 2.77 -9.68
CA SER A 297 -8.05 3.87 -9.69
C SER A 297 -9.21 3.57 -10.64
N ARG A 298 -10.34 4.25 -10.45
CA ARG A 298 -11.51 4.19 -11.35
C ARG A 298 -11.75 5.50 -12.11
N VAL A 299 -10.80 6.44 -12.06
CA VAL A 299 -10.76 7.62 -12.92
C VAL A 299 -10.89 7.25 -14.39
N GLY A 300 -11.67 8.02 -15.15
CA GLY A 300 -11.78 7.88 -16.61
C GLY A 300 -12.56 6.65 -17.11
N VAL A 301 -12.78 5.62 -16.26
CA VAL A 301 -13.49 4.38 -16.65
C VAL A 301 -14.88 4.69 -17.23
N ARG A 302 -15.63 5.63 -16.61
CA ARG A 302 -16.96 6.04 -17.10
C ARG A 302 -16.94 6.98 -18.31
N GLU A 303 -15.78 7.49 -18.72
CA GLU A 303 -15.63 8.23 -19.98
C GLU A 303 -15.44 7.27 -21.15
N LEU A 304 -14.67 6.18 -20.95
CA LEU A 304 -14.46 5.14 -21.96
C LEU A 304 -15.64 4.16 -22.05
N ASN A 305 -16.25 3.80 -20.93
CA ASN A 305 -17.51 3.07 -20.88
C ASN A 305 -18.57 3.83 -20.06
N PRO A 306 -19.43 4.64 -20.69
CA PRO A 306 -20.53 5.34 -19.99
C PRO A 306 -21.52 4.42 -19.24
N SER A 307 -21.60 3.14 -19.63
CA SER A 307 -22.43 2.12 -18.96
C SER A 307 -21.77 1.49 -17.71
N ALA A 308 -20.47 1.76 -17.49
CA ALA A 308 -19.74 1.29 -16.31
C ALA A 308 -20.39 1.76 -15.00
N SER A 309 -20.41 0.86 -14.01
CA SER A 309 -20.95 1.16 -12.69
C SER A 309 -20.09 2.20 -11.97
N LEU A 310 -20.70 3.25 -11.43
CA LEU A 310 -20.00 4.22 -10.60
C LEU A 310 -19.52 3.57 -9.30
N ALA A 311 -18.21 3.42 -9.17
CA ALA A 311 -17.52 2.88 -8.01
C ALA A 311 -16.19 3.60 -7.82
N VAL A 312 -15.62 3.53 -6.62
CA VAL A 312 -14.27 4.03 -6.30
C VAL A 312 -13.32 2.85 -6.07
N SER A 313 -12.02 3.04 -6.23
CA SER A 313 -11.03 2.19 -5.55
C SER A 313 -10.89 2.61 -4.07
N VAL A 314 -10.13 1.86 -3.27
CA VAL A 314 -9.80 2.31 -1.90
C VAL A 314 -8.84 3.50 -1.92
N TRP A 315 -7.96 3.59 -2.92
CA TRP A 315 -7.06 4.74 -3.10
C TRP A 315 -7.81 6.00 -3.55
N ASP A 316 -8.83 5.85 -4.41
CA ASP A 316 -9.68 6.95 -4.87
C ASP A 316 -10.43 7.64 -3.72
N LEU A 317 -10.60 7.01 -2.54
CA LEU A 317 -11.17 7.65 -1.34
C LEU A 317 -10.39 8.90 -0.90
N PHE A 318 -9.12 8.98 -1.29
CA PHE A 318 -8.15 10.03 -0.99
C PHE A 318 -7.77 10.89 -2.21
N ARG A 319 -8.36 10.65 -3.39
CA ARG A 319 -8.10 11.39 -4.64
C ARG A 319 -9.02 12.61 -4.77
N PHE A 320 -8.46 13.80 -4.71
CA PHE A 320 -9.20 15.09 -4.77
C PHE A 320 -8.60 16.05 -5.80
N ARG A 321 -9.25 17.21 -6.00
CA ARG A 321 -8.58 18.40 -6.54
C ARG A 321 -7.69 19.04 -5.46
N PRO A 322 -6.61 19.78 -5.84
CA PRO A 322 -5.83 20.59 -4.91
C PRO A 322 -6.70 21.53 -4.05
N GLY A 323 -6.21 21.85 -2.85
CA GLY A 323 -6.94 22.71 -1.89
C GLY A 323 -7.99 21.98 -1.03
N VAL A 324 -8.10 20.65 -1.13
CA VAL A 324 -8.78 19.85 -0.10
C VAL A 324 -8.09 20.04 1.27
N THR A 325 -8.88 20.00 2.34
CA THR A 325 -8.41 20.14 3.72
C THR A 325 -9.11 19.11 4.60
N GLN A 326 -8.60 18.85 5.81
CA GLN A 326 -9.28 18.00 6.79
C GLN A 326 -10.73 18.46 7.08
N ALA A 327 -11.00 19.77 7.03
CA ALA A 327 -12.34 20.32 7.24
C ALA A 327 -13.30 20.09 6.05
N THR A 328 -12.78 19.96 4.83
CA THR A 328 -13.57 19.69 3.61
C THR A 328 -13.57 18.23 3.20
N PHE A 329 -12.70 17.39 3.76
CA PHE A 329 -12.51 15.97 3.40
C PHE A 329 -13.80 15.12 3.40
N SER A 330 -14.77 15.42 4.26
CA SER A 330 -16.03 14.67 4.34
C SER A 330 -17.03 15.00 3.23
N THR A 331 -16.92 16.18 2.60
CA THR A 331 -17.88 16.69 1.61
C THR A 331 -17.27 16.97 0.25
N ALA A 332 -15.95 17.11 0.15
CA ALA A 332 -15.23 17.26 -1.10
C ALA A 332 -15.44 16.03 -2.01
N PRO A 333 -15.74 16.23 -3.30
CA PRO A 333 -15.91 15.13 -4.24
C PRO A 333 -14.57 14.44 -4.47
N ARG A 334 -14.59 13.11 -4.46
CA ARG A 334 -13.50 12.28 -4.99
C ARG A 334 -13.54 12.37 -6.51
N ILE A 335 -12.38 12.44 -7.15
CA ILE A 335 -12.30 12.71 -8.58
C ILE A 335 -12.21 11.39 -9.34
N LEU A 336 -13.21 11.16 -10.20
CA LEU A 336 -13.29 10.02 -11.13
C LEU A 336 -13.40 10.47 -12.60
N SER A 337 -13.45 11.78 -12.88
CA SER A 337 -13.13 12.31 -14.22
C SER A 337 -11.61 12.39 -14.45
N SER A 338 -11.19 12.17 -15.69
CA SER A 338 -9.81 12.40 -16.12
C SER A 338 -9.49 13.90 -16.25
N GLY A 339 -8.21 14.22 -16.16
CA GLY A 339 -7.65 15.55 -16.39
C GLY A 339 -7.95 16.60 -15.32
N GLY A 340 -7.33 17.76 -15.51
CA GLY A 340 -7.11 18.78 -14.46
C GLY A 340 -6.24 18.25 -13.32
N GLU A 341 -5.67 19.11 -12.49
CA GLU A 341 -4.82 18.66 -11.36
C GLU A 341 -5.60 17.76 -10.38
N GLN A 342 -4.97 16.67 -9.93
CA GLN A 342 -5.52 15.75 -8.93
C GLN A 342 -4.42 15.37 -7.94
N VAL A 343 -4.79 15.18 -6.68
CA VAL A 343 -3.86 14.89 -5.58
C VAL A 343 -4.37 13.78 -4.68
N PHE A 344 -3.44 12.98 -4.17
CA PHE A 344 -3.64 12.12 -3.01
C PHE A 344 -3.53 13.01 -1.77
N PHE A 345 -4.58 12.99 -0.94
CA PHE A 345 -4.58 13.70 0.34
C PHE A 345 -5.07 12.78 1.45
N ALA A 346 -4.15 12.48 2.37
CA ALA A 346 -4.36 11.63 3.54
C ALA A 346 -3.81 12.33 4.79
N GLY A 347 -4.14 13.62 4.91
CA GLY A 347 -3.32 14.59 5.64
C GLY A 347 -2.29 15.25 4.72
N PRO A 348 -1.57 16.28 5.20
CA PRO A 348 -0.54 16.96 4.43
C PRO A 348 0.82 16.20 4.42
N PRO A 349 1.71 16.46 3.43
CA PRO A 349 1.44 17.19 2.19
C PRO A 349 0.46 16.43 1.28
N ALA A 350 -0.17 17.15 0.35
CA ALA A 350 -0.90 16.51 -0.74
C ALA A 350 0.09 16.16 -1.86
N LEU A 351 0.06 14.93 -2.37
CA LEU A 351 0.96 14.46 -3.43
C LEU A 351 0.21 14.46 -4.77
N PRO A 352 0.80 14.98 -5.87
CA PRO A 352 0.13 14.96 -7.15
C PRO A 352 0.04 13.52 -7.71
N LEU A 353 -1.07 13.26 -8.42
CA LEU A 353 -1.38 11.97 -9.04
C LEU A 353 -1.46 12.13 -10.56
N SER A 354 -1.24 11.03 -11.31
CA SER A 354 -1.56 10.98 -12.74
C SER A 354 -3.09 11.03 -12.96
N THR A 355 -3.51 11.55 -14.12
CA THR A 355 -4.89 12.03 -14.34
C THR A 355 -5.51 11.62 -15.68
N GLY A 356 -4.75 11.01 -16.59
CA GLY A 356 -5.27 10.40 -17.82
C GLY A 356 -6.19 9.20 -17.60
N ARG A 357 -6.93 8.84 -18.65
CA ARG A 357 -7.88 7.72 -18.67
C ARG A 357 -7.16 6.36 -18.67
N PRO A 358 -7.90 5.24 -18.45
CA PRO A 358 -7.37 3.87 -18.57
C PRO A 358 -6.56 3.60 -19.84
N ASP A 359 -7.04 4.11 -20.99
CA ASP A 359 -6.40 3.94 -22.31
C ASP A 359 -5.20 4.88 -22.56
N GLY A 360 -4.76 5.64 -21.54
CA GLY A 360 -3.74 6.67 -21.68
C GLY A 360 -4.22 7.94 -22.39
N SER A 361 -5.52 8.06 -22.73
CA SER A 361 -6.02 9.26 -23.43
C SER A 361 -6.43 10.37 -22.46
N GLY A 362 -6.21 11.62 -22.89
CA GLY A 362 -6.67 12.81 -22.18
C GLY A 362 -5.99 13.02 -20.82
N GLY A 363 -6.46 14.04 -20.10
CA GLY A 363 -5.83 14.50 -18.86
C GLY A 363 -4.38 14.92 -19.07
N ASP A 364 -3.46 14.15 -18.50
CA ASP A 364 -2.01 14.29 -18.68
C ASP A 364 -1.38 13.08 -19.39
N GLU A 365 -2.18 12.27 -20.07
CA GLU A 365 -1.78 11.11 -20.87
C GLU A 365 -1.08 9.98 -20.05
N ARG A 366 -1.12 10.08 -18.72
CA ARG A 366 -0.61 9.08 -17.78
C ARG A 366 -1.75 8.50 -16.95
N GLN A 367 -1.82 7.18 -16.84
CA GLN A 367 -3.00 6.52 -16.30
C GLN A 367 -3.10 6.68 -14.77
N ALA A 368 -4.32 6.90 -14.27
CA ALA A 368 -4.59 7.31 -12.89
C ALA A 368 -4.34 6.28 -11.76
N SER A 369 -3.78 5.11 -12.05
CA SER A 369 -3.30 4.16 -11.02
C SER A 369 -1.85 4.40 -10.62
N HIS A 370 -1.38 5.64 -10.80
CA HIS A 370 0.00 6.07 -10.58
C HIS A 370 0.10 7.42 -9.88
N TRP A 371 1.26 7.66 -9.28
CA TRP A 371 1.76 8.99 -8.93
C TRP A 371 1.85 9.89 -10.16
N LYS A 372 2.08 11.18 -9.94
CA LYS A 372 2.37 12.10 -11.04
C LYS A 372 3.77 11.84 -11.58
N ASP A 373 3.82 11.44 -12.83
CA ASP A 373 5.01 11.16 -13.65
C ASP A 373 6.15 12.19 -13.50
N ASP A 374 7.35 11.71 -13.20
CA ASP A 374 8.56 12.52 -13.10
C ASP A 374 9.04 13.04 -14.48
N ASP A 375 8.83 12.28 -15.56
CA ASP A 375 9.00 12.68 -16.97
C ASP A 375 8.19 13.96 -17.33
N LEU A 376 7.10 14.25 -16.60
CA LEU A 376 6.27 15.45 -16.75
C LEU A 376 6.55 16.58 -15.75
N THR A 377 7.35 16.35 -14.69
CA THR A 377 7.46 17.28 -13.55
C THR A 377 8.88 17.54 -13.04
N GLY A 378 9.80 16.59 -13.21
CA GLY A 378 11.12 16.56 -12.59
C GLY A 378 11.12 16.18 -11.10
N GLU A 379 10.01 15.67 -10.56
CA GLU A 379 9.87 15.29 -9.14
C GLU A 379 9.45 13.82 -9.02
N TYR A 380 10.40 12.94 -8.68
CA TYR A 380 10.12 11.53 -8.43
C TYR A 380 9.44 11.32 -7.07
N ILE A 381 8.21 10.80 -7.08
CA ILE A 381 7.35 10.67 -5.89
C ILE A 381 7.48 9.29 -5.23
N GLY A 382 7.55 8.23 -6.02
CA GLY A 382 7.51 6.84 -5.55
C GLY A 382 7.54 5.85 -6.70
N LEU A 383 7.68 4.56 -6.39
CA LEU A 383 7.81 3.49 -7.39
C LEU A 383 6.57 3.36 -8.29
N MET A 384 5.41 3.79 -7.83
CA MET A 384 4.20 3.83 -8.66
C MET A 384 4.15 5.05 -9.59
N ASP A 385 5.30 5.53 -10.06
CA ASP A 385 5.44 6.39 -11.23
C ASP A 385 5.05 5.62 -12.50
N PRO A 386 4.30 6.21 -13.46
CA PRO A 386 3.86 5.49 -14.66
C PRO A 386 4.97 5.23 -15.68
N THR A 387 6.19 5.76 -15.53
CA THR A 387 7.30 5.47 -16.46
C THR A 387 8.62 5.11 -15.78
N ILE A 388 9.49 4.39 -16.52
CA ILE A 388 10.87 4.11 -16.11
C ILE A 388 11.82 4.10 -17.32
N GLY A 389 12.89 4.90 -17.24
CA GLY A 389 13.92 4.98 -18.28
C GLY A 389 14.79 3.72 -18.38
N ARG A 390 15.44 3.52 -19.52
CA ARG A 390 16.52 2.51 -19.65
C ARG A 390 17.74 2.95 -18.83
N GLY A 391 18.41 2.01 -18.16
CA GLY A 391 19.52 2.32 -17.25
C GLY A 391 19.11 3.01 -15.93
N VAL A 392 17.81 3.15 -15.63
CA VAL A 392 17.31 3.82 -14.43
C VAL A 392 16.89 2.79 -13.38
N ARG A 393 17.31 3.02 -12.12
CA ARG A 393 16.76 2.37 -10.92
C ARG A 393 15.67 3.25 -10.33
N GLN A 394 14.49 2.69 -10.09
CA GLN A 394 13.41 3.30 -9.30
C GLN A 394 13.16 2.45 -8.06
N GLU A 395 12.77 3.08 -6.95
CA GLU A 395 12.65 2.42 -5.64
C GLU A 395 11.39 2.87 -4.88
N ILE A 396 10.83 1.97 -4.06
CA ILE A 396 9.75 2.30 -3.14
C ILE A 396 10.18 3.49 -2.25
N THR A 397 9.32 4.48 -2.09
CA THR A 397 9.51 5.58 -1.13
C THR A 397 8.52 5.50 0.04
N GLU A 398 8.68 6.38 1.03
CA GLU A 398 7.69 6.56 2.10
C GLU A 398 6.31 6.98 1.57
N ASN A 399 6.21 7.55 0.37
CA ASN A 399 4.94 7.94 -0.25
C ASN A 399 4.12 6.71 -0.69
N ASP A 400 4.77 5.73 -1.32
CA ASP A 400 4.13 4.46 -1.68
C ASP A 400 3.63 3.73 -0.43
N LEU A 401 4.47 3.68 0.61
CA LEU A 401 4.14 3.02 1.88
C LEU A 401 3.01 3.75 2.61
N ARG A 402 3.01 5.09 2.62
CA ARG A 402 1.90 5.90 3.16
C ARG A 402 0.60 5.65 2.39
N ALA A 403 0.64 5.52 1.06
CA ALA A 403 -0.56 5.21 0.27
C ALA A 403 -1.15 3.84 0.64
N LEU A 404 -0.31 2.82 0.84
CA LEU A 404 -0.75 1.48 1.27
C LEU A 404 -1.28 1.48 2.72
N ASP A 405 -0.62 2.17 3.64
CA ASP A 405 -1.08 2.34 5.03
C ASP A 405 -2.52 2.90 5.05
N PHE A 406 -2.75 3.99 4.31
CA PHE A 406 -4.09 4.58 4.15
C PHE A 406 -5.09 3.74 3.33
N MET A 407 -4.65 2.71 2.60
CA MET A 407 -5.52 1.68 2.01
C MET A 407 -5.89 0.54 2.98
N GLY A 408 -5.40 0.57 4.23
CA GLY A 408 -5.70 -0.42 5.26
C GLY A 408 -4.62 -1.49 5.46
N TYR A 409 -3.43 -1.29 4.89
CA TYR A 409 -2.24 -2.03 5.31
C TYR A 409 -1.66 -1.44 6.62
N GLN A 410 -0.71 -2.15 7.20
CA GLN A 410 0.18 -1.65 8.26
C GLN A 410 1.59 -1.78 7.72
N VAL A 411 2.30 -0.66 7.55
CA VAL A 411 3.65 -0.66 6.96
C VAL A 411 4.74 -0.46 8.01
N SER A 412 5.94 -0.97 7.75
CA SER A 412 7.15 -0.45 8.40
C SER A 412 7.66 0.74 7.60
N ALA A 413 7.95 1.87 8.26
CA ALA A 413 8.77 2.90 7.65
C ALA A 413 10.11 2.29 7.18
N GLN A 414 10.58 2.70 6.01
CA GLN A 414 11.92 2.31 5.56
C GLN A 414 12.96 2.87 6.54
N GLN A 415 13.93 2.03 6.92
CA GLN A 415 15.22 2.58 7.32
C GLN A 415 15.87 3.09 6.03
N GLN A 416 15.66 4.38 5.75
CA GLN A 416 16.22 5.06 4.60
C GLN A 416 17.74 4.78 4.53
N PRO A 417 18.26 4.26 3.40
CA PRO A 417 19.70 4.21 3.19
C PRO A 417 20.27 5.63 3.38
N PRO A 418 21.39 5.81 4.09
CA PRO A 418 21.91 7.15 4.34
C PRO A 418 22.21 7.85 3.01
N PRO A 419 21.69 9.06 2.77
CA PRO A 419 21.96 9.79 1.53
C PRO A 419 23.48 9.96 1.36
N GLY A 420 23.98 9.61 0.18
CA GLY A 420 25.33 9.07 -0.03
C GLY A 420 26.47 9.74 0.76
N GLY A 421 27.13 8.94 1.61
CA GLY A 421 28.29 9.35 2.40
C GLY A 421 29.31 8.23 2.57
N GLU A 422 30.52 8.46 2.05
CA GLU A 422 31.73 7.63 2.11
C GLU A 422 31.62 6.14 1.71
N VAL A 423 32.14 5.83 0.51
CA VAL A 423 32.76 4.54 0.24
C VAL A 423 33.97 4.40 1.18
N VAL A 424 33.87 3.54 2.19
CA VAL A 424 35.02 3.15 3.00
C VAL A 424 35.87 2.19 2.17
N ASP A 425 36.91 2.74 1.54
CA ASP A 425 37.89 1.98 0.77
C ASP A 425 38.60 0.95 1.67
N LEU A 426 38.53 -0.33 1.31
CA LEU A 426 39.15 -1.44 2.04
C LEU A 426 40.63 -1.63 1.61
N THR A 427 41.41 -0.55 1.64
CA THR A 427 42.86 -0.61 1.38
C THR A 427 43.67 -0.88 2.66
N SER A 428 44.46 -1.95 2.60
CA SER A 428 45.45 -2.42 3.58
C SER A 428 44.92 -2.92 4.95
N GLY A 429 45.23 -4.17 5.29
CA GLY A 429 44.74 -4.81 6.53
C GLY A 429 45.58 -6.00 7.03
N VAL A 430 46.21 -6.76 6.13
CA VAL A 430 47.40 -7.62 6.35
C VAL A 430 48.24 -7.59 5.06
#